data_AF-A0A948SWT0-F1
#
_entry.id   AF-A0A948SWT0-F1
#
_cell.length_a   1.000
_cell.length_b   1.000
_cell.length_c   1.000
_cell.angle_alpha   90.00
_cell.angle_beta   90.00
_cell.angle_gamma   90.00
#
_symmetry.space_group_name_H-M   'P 1'
#
loop_
_entity.id
_entity.type
_entity.pdbx_description
1 polymer ?
#
loop_
_entity_poly.entity_id
_entity_poly.type
_entity_poly.pdbx_seq_one_letter_code
_entity_poly.pdbx_strand_id
1 'polypeptide(L)'
;MSRRVRHLVARFREMGLPVTTEDDDARFAARILSTTEMRLWASMDAFDRRHSVDVTRRFIAQLPGASRDETAAALLHDVGKSAVRLGRIGRSIATLVPLTATMRRYRNHERIGADMLRDAGVNGRTIELVSGATNDEVARRIRSADDGDG
;
A
#
# COMPACT_ATOMS: atom_id res chain seq x y z
N MET A 1 -32.97 -4.60 -4.16
CA MET A 1 -32.44 -5.35 -3.00
C MET A 1 -30.98 -5.72 -3.25
N SER A 2 -30.11 -5.27 -2.35
CA SER A 2 -28.65 -5.17 -2.47
C SER A 2 -27.88 -6.49 -2.40
N ARG A 3 -26.95 -6.73 -3.33
CA ARG A 3 -25.99 -7.86 -3.30
C ARG A 3 -24.54 -7.49 -3.67
N ARG A 4 -24.12 -6.21 -3.63
CA ARG A 4 -22.78 -5.78 -4.09
C ARG A 4 -21.79 -5.31 -3.01
N VAL A 5 -21.90 -5.81 -1.77
CA VAL A 5 -20.93 -5.47 -0.69
C VAL A 5 -20.27 -6.71 -0.07
N ARG A 6 -20.67 -7.93 -0.44
CA ARG A 6 -20.19 -9.17 0.21
C ARG A 6 -18.99 -9.86 -0.46
N HIS A 7 -18.30 -9.26 -1.43
CA HIS A 7 -17.19 -9.92 -2.14
C HIS A 7 -15.79 -9.35 -1.89
N LEU A 8 -15.64 -8.23 -1.17
CA LEU A 8 -14.31 -7.69 -0.89
C LEU A 8 -13.65 -8.31 0.36
N VAL A 9 -14.42 -8.88 1.28
CA VAL A 9 -13.90 -9.58 2.47
C VAL A 9 -13.57 -11.04 2.19
N ALA A 10 -14.20 -11.66 1.18
CA ALA A 10 -14.03 -13.08 0.88
C ALA A 10 -12.63 -13.41 0.33
N ARG A 11 -12.00 -12.48 -0.40
CA ARG A 11 -10.64 -12.68 -0.95
C ARG A 11 -9.55 -12.85 0.11
N PHE A 12 -9.79 -12.41 1.36
CA PHE A 12 -8.83 -12.54 2.45
C PHE A 12 -8.78 -13.93 3.07
N ARG A 13 -9.83 -14.75 2.92
CA ARG A 13 -9.84 -16.14 3.43
C ARG A 13 -9.21 -17.14 2.46
N GLU A 14 -9.23 -16.86 1.16
CA GLU A 14 -8.75 -17.82 0.14
C GLU A 14 -7.22 -17.86 0.01
N MET A 15 -6.49 -16.87 0.54
CA MET A 15 -5.03 -16.77 0.38
C MET A 15 -4.20 -17.44 1.50
N GLY A 16 -4.83 -18.12 2.46
CA GLY A 16 -4.11 -18.94 3.45
C GLY A 16 -3.15 -18.21 4.40
N LEU A 17 -3.16 -16.88 4.44
CA LEU A 17 -2.33 -16.10 5.34
C LEU A 17 -2.85 -16.17 6.79
N PRO A 18 -1.97 -16.22 7.80
CA PRO A 18 -2.37 -16.23 9.20
C PRO A 18 -3.21 -14.99 9.52
N VAL A 19 -4.28 -15.17 10.30
CA VAL A 19 -5.08 -14.04 10.76
C VAL A 19 -4.28 -13.27 11.79
N THR A 20 -3.68 -12.15 11.39
CA THR A 20 -3.01 -11.22 12.30
C THR A 20 -4.00 -10.24 12.92
N THR A 21 -3.68 -9.77 14.13
CA THR A 21 -4.39 -8.66 14.75
C THR A 21 -3.81 -7.33 14.26
N GLU A 22 -4.59 -6.26 14.39
CA GLU A 22 -4.11 -4.90 14.05
C GLU A 22 -2.89 -4.50 14.90
N ASP A 23 -2.83 -4.94 16.15
CA ASP A 23 -1.68 -4.72 17.04
C ASP A 23 -0.43 -5.45 16.54
N ASP A 24 -0.56 -6.67 16.01
CA ASP A 24 0.56 -7.43 15.47
C ASP A 24 1.10 -6.80 14.18
N ASP A 25 0.20 -6.29 13.33
CA ASP A 25 0.56 -5.57 12.10
C ASP A 25 1.26 -4.23 12.43
N ALA A 26 0.77 -3.50 13.44
CA ALA A 26 1.40 -2.27 13.92
C ALA A 26 2.79 -2.53 14.52
N ARG A 27 2.95 -3.60 15.32
CA ARG A 27 4.26 -4.03 15.85
C ARG A 27 5.21 -4.44 14.72
N PHE A 28 4.71 -5.11 13.68
CA PHE A 28 5.51 -5.46 12.52
C PHE A 28 6.03 -4.21 11.82
N ALA A 29 5.15 -3.26 11.49
CA ALA A 29 5.50 -2.01 10.82
C ALA A 29 6.49 -1.17 11.66
N ALA A 30 6.28 -1.08 12.97
CA ALA A 30 7.13 -0.30 13.88
C ALA A 30 8.58 -0.80 13.98
N ARG A 31 8.89 -2.03 13.56
CA ARG A 31 10.28 -2.53 13.50
C ARG A 31 11.04 -2.03 12.27
N ILE A 32 10.32 -1.57 11.25
CA ILE A 32 10.88 -1.17 9.96
C ILE A 32 10.80 0.35 9.82
N LEU A 33 9.62 0.91 10.08
CA LEU A 33 9.31 2.32 9.86
C LEU A 33 9.91 3.22 10.95
N SER A 34 10.28 4.43 10.54
CA SER A 34 10.68 5.50 11.45
C SER A 34 9.42 6.06 12.09
N THR A 35 9.57 6.90 13.11
CA THR A 35 8.42 7.59 13.71
C THR A 35 7.59 8.36 12.68
N THR A 36 8.23 8.98 11.70
CA THR A 36 7.55 9.75 10.66
C THR A 36 6.79 8.86 9.68
N GLU A 37 7.43 7.83 9.15
CA GLU A 37 6.77 6.88 8.24
C GLU A 37 5.67 6.10 8.94
N MET A 38 5.83 5.80 10.24
CA MET A 38 4.80 5.14 11.03
C MET A 38 3.53 6.00 11.14
N ARG A 39 3.66 7.33 11.24
CA ARG A 39 2.49 8.24 11.22
C ARG A 39 1.78 8.23 9.87
N LEU A 40 2.55 8.17 8.78
CA LEU A 40 1.99 8.05 7.42
C LEU A 40 1.27 6.72 7.24
N TRP A 41 1.89 5.61 7.65
CA TRP A 41 1.28 4.28 7.62
C TRP A 41 0.00 4.22 8.48
N ALA A 42 0.02 4.81 9.68
CA ALA A 42 -1.16 4.90 10.55
C ALA A 42 -2.32 5.71 9.94
N SER A 43 -2.04 6.60 8.98
CA SER A 43 -3.07 7.37 8.25
C SER A 43 -3.81 6.55 7.19
N MET A 44 -3.23 5.41 6.75
CA MET A 44 -3.90 4.46 5.86
C MET A 44 -5.07 3.83 6.60
N ASP A 45 -6.11 3.37 5.90
CA ASP A 45 -7.19 2.66 6.59
C ASP A 45 -6.76 1.26 7.05
N ALA A 46 -7.52 0.64 7.95
CA ALA A 46 -7.16 -0.65 8.54
C ALA A 46 -6.95 -1.78 7.51
N PHE A 47 -7.67 -1.72 6.39
CA PHE A 47 -7.51 -2.70 5.32
C PHE A 47 -6.20 -2.47 4.58
N ASP A 48 -5.94 -1.23 4.15
CA ASP A 48 -4.71 -0.86 3.44
C ASP A 48 -3.46 -1.11 4.31
N ARG A 49 -3.55 -0.87 5.63
CA ARG A 49 -2.47 -1.19 6.58
C ARG A 49 -2.17 -2.69 6.61
N ARG A 50 -3.18 -3.52 6.80
CA ARG A 50 -2.98 -4.98 6.84
C ARG A 50 -2.48 -5.54 5.52
N HIS A 51 -3.09 -5.09 4.42
CA HIS A 51 -2.65 -5.42 3.06
C HIS A 51 -1.16 -5.09 2.86
N SER A 52 -0.73 -3.88 3.21
CA SER A 52 0.68 -3.47 3.08
C SER A 52 1.64 -4.35 3.89
N VAL A 53 1.22 -4.87 5.06
CA VAL A 53 2.02 -5.78 5.88
C VAL A 53 2.17 -7.14 5.19
N ASP A 54 1.09 -7.67 4.62
CA ASP A 54 1.11 -8.94 3.88
C ASP A 54 1.98 -8.84 2.62
N VAL A 55 1.88 -7.73 1.89
CA VAL A 55 2.78 -7.41 0.76
C VAL A 55 4.23 -7.36 1.23
N THR A 56 4.50 -6.70 2.36
CA THR A 56 5.87 -6.58 2.89
C THR A 56 6.45 -7.94 3.30
N ARG A 57 5.64 -8.82 3.91
CA ARG A 57 6.07 -10.19 4.24
C ARG A 57 6.46 -10.99 2.99
N ARG A 58 5.64 -10.92 1.95
CA ARG A 58 5.94 -11.56 0.65
C ARG A 58 7.18 -10.96 -0.01
N PHE A 59 7.29 -9.64 0.01
CA PHE A 59 8.43 -8.91 -0.53
C PHE A 59 9.75 -9.35 0.15
N ILE A 60 9.78 -9.41 1.47
CA ILE A 60 10.96 -9.89 2.24
C ILE A 60 11.27 -11.36 1.88
N ALA A 61 10.26 -12.21 1.72
CA ALA A 61 10.45 -13.60 1.31
C ALA A 61 11.05 -13.71 -0.11
N GLN A 62 10.65 -12.83 -1.02
CA GLN A 62 11.17 -12.77 -2.39
C GLN A 62 12.56 -12.12 -2.48
N LEU A 63 12.86 -11.16 -1.60
CA LEU A 63 14.11 -10.40 -1.59
C LEU A 63 14.62 -10.18 -0.14
N PRO A 64 15.22 -11.20 0.51
CA PRO A 64 15.65 -11.11 1.91
C PRO A 64 16.74 -10.06 2.17
N GLY A 65 17.47 -9.64 1.14
CA GLY A 65 18.53 -8.63 1.21
C GLY A 65 18.04 -7.20 0.96
N ALA A 66 16.73 -6.97 0.85
CA ALA A 66 16.19 -5.62 0.68
C ALA A 66 16.60 -4.71 1.84
N SER A 67 16.97 -3.48 1.51
CA SER A 67 17.28 -2.47 2.52
C SER A 67 16.04 -2.10 3.33
N ARG A 68 16.28 -1.43 4.46
CA ARG A 68 15.22 -0.92 5.32
C ARG A 68 14.28 0.06 4.58
N ASP A 69 14.82 0.91 3.71
CA ASP A 69 14.04 1.89 2.95
C ASP A 69 13.22 1.23 1.83
N GLU A 70 13.75 0.19 1.20
CA GLU A 70 13.01 -0.62 0.22
C GLU A 70 11.88 -1.41 0.88
N THR A 71 12.12 -1.91 2.09
CA THR A 71 11.08 -2.57 2.89
C THR A 71 10.03 -1.56 3.37
N ALA A 72 10.43 -0.34 3.73
CA ALA A 72 9.51 0.75 4.06
C ALA A 72 8.64 1.15 2.85
N ALA A 73 9.18 1.10 1.64
CA ALA A 73 8.41 1.35 0.42
C ALA A 73 7.27 0.35 0.23
N ALA A 74 7.49 -0.94 0.55
CA ALA A 74 6.43 -1.95 0.49
C ALA A 74 5.28 -1.65 1.48
N LEU A 75 5.61 -1.21 2.70
CA LEU A 75 4.61 -0.79 3.71
C LEU A 75 3.85 0.48 3.31
N LEU A 76 4.47 1.38 2.55
CA LEU A 76 3.92 2.70 2.23
C LEU A 76 3.40 2.84 0.80
N HIS A 77 3.48 1.79 -0.03
CA HIS A 77 3.17 1.88 -1.47
C HIS A 77 1.75 2.42 -1.75
N ASP A 78 0.82 2.17 -0.83
CA ASP A 78 -0.57 2.58 -0.91
C ASP A 78 -0.90 3.84 -0.09
N VAL A 79 0.09 4.51 0.51
CA VAL A 79 -0.15 5.67 1.38
C VAL A 79 -0.90 6.79 0.65
N GLY A 80 -0.69 6.96 -0.66
CA GLY A 80 -1.43 7.95 -1.43
C GLY A 80 -2.94 7.68 -1.51
N LYS A 81 -3.39 6.43 -1.28
CA LYS A 81 -4.82 6.09 -1.27
C LYS A 81 -5.54 6.75 -0.09
N SER A 82 -4.87 6.98 1.05
CA SER A 82 -5.47 7.61 2.24
C SER A 82 -5.92 9.04 1.95
N ALA A 83 -5.11 9.83 1.26
CA ALA A 83 -5.44 11.19 0.82
C ALA A 83 -6.58 11.22 -0.22
N VAL A 84 -6.60 10.27 -1.18
CA VAL A 84 -7.71 10.20 -2.16
C VAL A 84 -9.01 9.72 -1.51
N ARG A 85 -8.95 9.00 -0.37
CA ARG A 85 -10.12 8.65 0.45
C ARG A 85 -10.62 9.84 1.26
N LEU A 86 -9.71 10.60 1.88
CA LEU A 86 -10.03 11.86 2.57
C LEU A 86 -10.69 12.88 1.61
N GLY A 87 -10.18 12.99 0.38
CA GLY A 87 -10.84 13.79 -0.68
C GLY A 87 -12.16 13.22 -1.20
N ARG A 88 -12.43 11.93 -1.00
CA ARG A 88 -13.65 11.20 -1.45
C ARG A 88 -14.79 11.18 -0.45
N ILE A 89 -14.62 11.68 0.78
CA ILE A 89 -15.78 12.03 1.63
C ILE A 89 -16.64 13.11 0.92
N GLY A 90 -16.09 13.80 -0.09
CA GLY A 90 -16.84 14.41 -1.18
C GLY A 90 -17.14 13.45 -2.34
N ARG A 91 -18.34 12.86 -2.33
CA ARG A 91 -19.10 12.32 -3.49
C ARG A 91 -18.82 10.86 -3.88
N SER A 92 -19.79 10.02 -3.52
CA SER A 92 -20.08 8.69 -4.07
C SER A 92 -20.17 8.72 -5.59
N ILE A 93 -19.49 7.77 -6.26
CA ILE A 93 -19.88 6.99 -7.45
C ILE A 93 -18.59 6.32 -7.97
N ALA A 94 -18.51 4.99 -7.87
CA ALA A 94 -17.43 4.18 -8.43
C ALA A 94 -18.01 2.99 -9.22
N THR A 95 -19.00 3.25 -10.08
CA THR A 95 -19.65 2.18 -10.86
C THR A 95 -19.64 2.43 -12.38
N LEU A 96 -18.96 3.47 -12.89
CA LEU A 96 -18.96 3.80 -14.33
C LEU A 96 -17.65 4.47 -14.79
N VAL A 97 -16.49 3.98 -14.31
CA VAL A 97 -15.20 4.64 -14.60
C VAL A 97 -14.48 3.90 -15.74
N PRO A 98 -14.25 4.54 -16.91
CA PRO A 98 -13.50 3.94 -18.01
C PRO A 98 -12.05 3.66 -17.59
N LEU A 99 -11.41 2.67 -18.22
CA LEU A 99 -10.06 2.17 -17.91
C LEU A 99 -9.02 3.31 -17.76
N THR A 100 -9.13 4.35 -18.57
CA THR A 100 -8.27 5.55 -18.55
C THR A 100 -8.40 6.38 -17.28
N ALA A 101 -9.59 6.46 -16.70
CA ALA A 101 -9.84 7.18 -15.46
C ALA A 101 -9.38 6.38 -14.23
N THR A 102 -9.43 5.04 -14.27
CA THR A 102 -8.79 4.17 -13.27
C THR A 102 -7.27 4.32 -13.29
N MET A 103 -6.64 4.33 -14.48
CA MET A 103 -5.20 4.57 -14.62
C MET A 103 -4.78 5.99 -14.20
N ARG A 104 -5.61 7.00 -14.45
CA ARG A 104 -5.39 8.37 -13.92
C ARG A 104 -5.47 8.39 -12.40
N ARG A 105 -6.44 7.69 -11.83
CA ARG A 105 -6.57 7.55 -10.37
C ARG A 105 -5.40 6.79 -9.75
N TYR A 106 -4.86 5.82 -10.48
CA TYR A 106 -3.68 5.07 -10.08
C TYR A 106 -2.46 5.99 -9.97
N ARG A 107 -2.11 6.64 -11.08
CA ARG A 107 -1.05 7.65 -11.13
C ARG A 107 -1.23 8.82 -10.18
N ASN A 108 -2.48 9.22 -9.92
CA ASN A 108 -2.76 10.29 -8.96
C ASN A 108 -2.40 9.88 -7.54
N HIS A 109 -2.67 8.65 -7.10
CA HIS A 109 -2.31 8.24 -5.74
C HIS A 109 -0.82 7.95 -5.61
N GLU A 110 -0.14 7.41 -6.62
CA GLU A 110 1.32 7.28 -6.63
C GLU A 110 1.98 8.67 -6.46
N ARG A 111 1.52 9.67 -7.22
CA ARG A 111 2.00 11.05 -7.11
C ARG A 111 1.70 11.66 -5.74
N ILE A 112 0.47 11.53 -5.25
CA ILE A 112 0.07 12.06 -3.94
C ILE A 112 0.87 11.39 -2.81
N GLY A 113 1.06 10.07 -2.88
CA GLY A 113 1.87 9.33 -1.92
C GLY A 113 3.32 9.81 -1.93
N ALA A 114 3.92 9.99 -3.12
CA ALA A 114 5.25 10.55 -3.25
C ALA A 114 5.38 11.96 -2.68
N ASP A 115 4.38 12.83 -2.91
CA ASP A 115 4.34 14.19 -2.36
C ASP A 115 4.25 14.15 -0.82
N MET A 116 3.37 13.30 -0.26
CA MET A 116 3.28 13.09 1.20
C MET A 116 4.61 12.62 1.82
N LEU A 117 5.32 11.73 1.13
CA LEU A 117 6.62 11.23 1.58
C LEU A 117 7.72 12.30 1.51
N ARG A 118 7.71 13.14 0.46
CA ARG A 118 8.63 14.28 0.33
C ARG A 118 8.40 15.32 1.43
N ASP A 119 7.15 15.70 1.66
CA ASP A 119 6.78 16.68 2.69
C ASP A 119 7.16 16.19 4.10
N ALA A 120 7.11 14.87 4.30
CA ALA A 120 7.52 14.23 5.54
C ALA A 120 9.03 13.98 5.66
N GLY A 121 9.84 14.31 4.63
CA GLY A 121 11.29 14.10 4.64
C GLY A 121 11.71 12.63 4.63
N VAL A 122 10.90 11.74 4.03
CA VAL A 122 11.23 10.32 3.88
C VAL A 122 12.39 10.13 2.89
N ASN A 123 13.15 9.04 3.03
CA ASN A 123 14.28 8.71 2.16
C ASN A 123 13.89 8.71 0.66
N GLY A 124 14.78 9.23 -0.18
CA GLY A 124 14.61 9.32 -1.64
C GLY A 124 14.32 7.96 -2.31
N ARG A 125 14.93 6.87 -1.83
CA ARG A 125 14.70 5.52 -2.35
C ARG A 125 13.26 5.05 -2.12
N THR A 126 12.73 5.29 -0.92
CA THR A 126 11.32 5.01 -0.60
C THR A 126 10.38 5.82 -1.50
N ILE A 127 10.66 7.11 -1.68
CA ILE A 127 9.87 8.00 -2.54
C ILE A 127 9.89 7.49 -4.00
N GLU A 128 11.05 7.14 -4.52
CA GLU A 128 11.22 6.65 -5.88
C GLU A 128 10.36 5.40 -6.13
N LEU A 129 10.41 4.42 -5.22
CA LEU A 129 9.66 3.17 -5.31
C LEU A 129 8.14 3.40 -5.22
N VAL A 130 7.68 4.22 -4.25
CA VAL A 130 6.24 4.51 -4.06
C VAL A 130 5.67 5.36 -5.20
N SER A 131 6.49 6.22 -5.80
CA SER A 131 6.05 7.07 -6.93
C SER A 131 5.84 6.31 -8.24
N GLY A 132 6.28 5.04 -8.33
CA GLY A 132 6.29 4.28 -9.58
C GLY A 132 7.32 4.78 -10.61
N ALA A 133 8.24 5.68 -10.22
CA ALA A 133 9.23 6.26 -11.12
C ALA A 133 10.33 5.27 -11.54
N THR A 134 10.51 4.18 -10.80
CA THR A 134 11.46 3.11 -11.11
C THR A 134 10.77 1.78 -11.45
N ASN A 135 11.41 1.02 -12.32
CA ASN A 135 11.02 -0.34 -12.68
C ASN A 135 12.17 -1.34 -12.44
N ASP A 136 13.09 -1.05 -11.52
CA ASP A 136 14.16 -1.97 -11.12
C ASP A 136 13.64 -3.24 -10.44
N GLU A 137 14.55 -4.14 -10.04
CA GLU A 137 14.16 -5.41 -9.41
C GLU A 137 13.27 -5.20 -8.20
N VAL A 138 13.62 -4.27 -7.31
CA VAL A 138 12.87 -4.01 -6.07
C VAL A 138 11.45 -3.58 -6.39
N ALA A 139 11.30 -2.63 -7.32
CA ALA A 139 9.98 -2.17 -7.76
C ALA A 139 9.13 -3.32 -8.33
N ARG A 140 9.74 -4.23 -9.11
CA ARG A 140 9.05 -5.41 -9.65
C ARG A 140 8.67 -6.41 -8.58
N ARG A 141 9.52 -6.62 -7.56
CA ARG A 141 9.22 -7.52 -6.43
C ARG A 141 8.10 -6.97 -5.55
N ILE A 142 8.04 -5.66 -5.32
CA ILE A 142 6.92 -5.03 -4.60
C ILE A 142 5.61 -5.26 -5.35
N ARG A 143 5.57 -5.02 -6.67
CA ARG A 143 4.39 -5.29 -7.50
C ARG A 143 3.99 -6.77 -7.49
N SER A 144 4.95 -7.67 -7.68
CA SER A 144 4.69 -9.11 -7.62
C SER A 144 4.16 -9.57 -6.25
N ALA A 145 4.64 -8.97 -5.16
CA ALA A 145 4.15 -9.24 -3.81
C ALA A 145 2.73 -8.69 -3.57
N ASP A 146 2.37 -7.58 -4.23
CA ASP A 146 1.05 -6.94 -4.20
C ASP A 146 0.00 -7.74 -4.99
N ASP A 147 0.34 -8.18 -6.20
CA ASP A 147 -0.55 -8.94 -7.09
C ASP A 147 -0.98 -10.30 -6.51
N GLY A 148 -0.18 -10.87 -5.60
CA GLY A 148 -0.54 -12.06 -4.83
C GLY A 148 -0.42 -13.39 -5.57
N ASP A 149 0.33 -13.44 -6.67
CA ASP A 149 0.58 -14.69 -7.41
C ASP A 149 1.58 -15.60 -6.67
N GLY A 150 1.00 -16.55 -5.94
CA GLY A 150 1.63 -17.78 -5.44
C GLY A 150 0.61 -18.91 -5.50
#